data_AF-A0A5D2NPY7-F1
#
_entry.id   AF-A0A5D2NPY7-F1
#
_cell.length_a   1.000
_cell.length_b   1.000
_cell.length_c   1.000
_cell.angle_alpha   90.00
_cell.angle_beta   90.00
_cell.angle_gamma   90.00
#
_symmetry.space_group_name_H-M   'P 1'
#
loop_
_entity.id
_entity.type
_entity.pdbx_description
1 polymer ?
#
loop_
_entity_poly.entity_id
_entity_poly.type
_entity_poly.pdbx_seq_one_letter_code
_entity_poly.pdbx_strand_id
1 'polypeptide(L)'
;MTMDTSAGGGSWTTIPSVPPHSNVSTPSNQDPPYLSPPPPPSQQEVQQDQHHQSLPSHFHLLHLVENLGDAIDNGTRDQHSDDLINELNNHFEKCQQLLNSIGASINTKPMTVEGQKQKLEESEQLLNQRRDLIANCRSSVEDLVKTEP
;
A
#
# COMPACT_ATOMS: atom_id res chain seq x y z
N MET A 1 -16.41 -17.92 -38.26
CA MET A 1 -16.27 -16.70 -37.45
C MET A 1 -15.15 -16.93 -36.46
N THR A 2 -13.95 -16.44 -36.79
CA THR A 2 -12.75 -16.44 -35.95
C THR A 2 -12.74 -15.14 -35.16
N MET A 3 -12.77 -15.21 -33.82
CA MET A 3 -12.44 -14.07 -32.99
C MET A 3 -11.01 -14.26 -32.47
N ASP A 4 -10.12 -13.49 -33.07
CA ASP A 4 -8.81 -13.14 -32.55
C ASP A 4 -8.99 -12.42 -31.20
N THR A 5 -8.38 -12.93 -30.15
CA THR A 5 -8.23 -12.22 -28.87
C THR A 5 -6.77 -11.90 -28.66
N SER A 6 -6.28 -10.92 -29.42
CA SER A 6 -5.12 -10.12 -29.05
C SER A 6 -5.52 -9.07 -28.01
N ALA A 7 -5.11 -9.27 -26.76
CA ALA A 7 -5.03 -8.20 -25.78
C ALA A 7 -3.93 -8.55 -24.78
N GLY A 8 -2.72 -8.08 -25.09
CA GLY A 8 -1.56 -8.18 -24.22
C GLY A 8 -1.81 -7.44 -22.90
N GLY A 9 -1.98 -8.20 -21.83
CA GLY A 9 -1.89 -7.71 -20.46
C GLY A 9 -0.42 -7.44 -20.12
N GLY A 10 0.03 -6.20 -20.32
CA GLY A 10 1.33 -5.73 -19.86
C GLY A 10 1.37 -5.76 -18.33
N SER A 11 2.10 -6.72 -17.78
CA SER A 11 2.41 -6.80 -16.35
C SER A 11 3.43 -5.71 -16.00
N TRP A 12 3.00 -4.67 -15.29
CA TRP A 12 3.85 -3.53 -14.87
C TRP A 12 4.83 -3.86 -13.72
N THR A 13 4.94 -5.12 -13.29
CA THR A 13 5.74 -5.48 -12.10
C THR A 13 7.18 -5.91 -12.38
N THR A 14 7.68 -5.82 -13.62
CA THR A 14 9.08 -6.16 -13.89
C THR A 14 9.92 -4.89 -14.03
N ILE A 15 10.36 -4.35 -12.90
CA ILE A 15 11.48 -3.41 -12.87
C ILE A 15 12.74 -4.24 -13.17
N PRO A 16 13.49 -3.98 -14.25
CA PRO A 16 14.75 -4.68 -14.47
C PRO A 16 15.76 -4.14 -13.46
N SER A 17 16.25 -5.03 -12.59
CA SER A 17 17.36 -4.71 -11.68
C SER A 17 18.61 -4.47 -12.53
N VAL A 18 18.96 -3.20 -12.75
CA VAL A 18 20.22 -2.81 -13.39
C VAL A 18 21.37 -3.04 -12.40
N PRO A 19 22.45 -3.76 -12.76
CA PRO A 19 23.60 -3.89 -11.89
C PRO A 19 24.41 -2.57 -11.89
N PRO A 20 25.10 -2.22 -10.79
CA PRO A 20 25.92 -1.02 -10.75
C PRO A 20 27.23 -1.30 -11.48
N HIS A 21 27.33 -0.95 -12.76
CA HIS A 21 28.59 -0.99 -13.48
C HIS A 21 29.24 0.38 -13.49
N SER A 22 30.36 0.48 -12.78
CA SER A 22 31.27 1.60 -12.77
C SER A 22 31.94 1.78 -14.14
N ASN A 23 32.02 3.04 -14.56
CA ASN A 23 33.03 3.65 -15.43
C ASN A 23 33.05 3.29 -16.93
N VAL A 24 33.11 4.37 -17.71
CA VAL A 24 33.19 4.46 -19.17
C VAL A 24 34.61 4.21 -19.65
N SER A 25 34.81 3.35 -20.67
CA SER A 25 35.73 3.54 -21.82
C SER A 25 35.78 2.32 -22.77
N THR A 26 35.25 2.52 -23.98
CA THR A 26 35.66 1.97 -25.31
C THR A 26 35.63 0.47 -25.66
N PRO A 27 35.45 0.11 -26.95
CA PRO A 27 34.97 -1.20 -27.42
C PRO A 27 36.07 -2.14 -27.91
N SER A 28 35.93 -3.45 -27.75
CA SER A 28 36.64 -4.45 -28.56
C SER A 28 36.00 -5.84 -28.46
N ASN A 29 35.85 -6.50 -29.61
CA ASN A 29 35.41 -7.89 -29.77
C ASN A 29 36.35 -8.87 -29.06
N GLN A 30 35.80 -9.87 -28.36
CA GLN A 30 36.29 -11.27 -28.28
C GLN A 30 35.39 -12.15 -27.38
N ASP A 31 34.86 -13.24 -27.93
CA ASP A 31 34.41 -14.47 -27.22
C ASP A 31 35.66 -15.13 -26.58
N PRO A 32 35.66 -15.96 -25.49
CA PRO A 32 34.74 -17.09 -25.26
C PRO A 32 34.51 -17.47 -23.76
N PRO A 33 34.22 -18.75 -23.41
CA PRO A 33 33.01 -19.24 -22.76
C PRO A 33 33.10 -19.34 -21.23
N TYR A 34 31.99 -19.44 -20.50
CA TYR A 34 31.83 -20.30 -19.30
C TYR A 34 30.39 -20.14 -18.77
N LEU A 35 29.59 -21.19 -18.92
CA LEU A 35 28.34 -21.36 -18.17
C LEU A 35 28.71 -21.54 -16.69
N SER A 36 28.51 -20.53 -15.87
CA SER A 36 28.41 -20.70 -14.41
C SER A 36 27.01 -21.22 -14.07
N PRO A 37 26.86 -22.28 -13.25
CA PRO A 37 25.55 -22.70 -12.76
C PRO A 37 24.96 -21.61 -11.85
N PRO A 38 23.64 -21.36 -11.88
CA PRO A 38 23.02 -20.41 -10.95
C PRO A 38 23.14 -20.93 -9.50
N PRO A 39 23.40 -20.05 -8.52
CA PRO A 39 23.37 -20.42 -7.11
C PRO A 39 21.94 -20.86 -6.69
N PRO A 40 21.80 -21.77 -5.72
CA PRO A 40 20.49 -22.19 -5.23
C PRO A 40 19.73 -20.99 -4.64
N PRO A 41 18.40 -20.91 -4.81
CA PRO A 41 17.62 -19.83 -4.21
C PRO A 41 17.70 -19.94 -2.69
N SER A 42 18.23 -18.90 -2.07
CA SER A 42 18.11 -18.64 -0.65
C SER A 42 16.63 -18.64 -0.28
N GLN A 43 16.22 -19.60 0.55
CA GLN A 43 14.93 -19.57 1.24
C GLN A 43 14.98 -18.44 2.27
N GLN A 44 14.74 -17.21 1.84
CA GLN A 44 14.46 -16.10 2.75
C GLN A 44 12.96 -16.03 3.01
N GLU A 45 12.60 -16.49 4.21
CA GLU A 45 11.49 -16.04 5.04
C GLU A 45 10.23 -15.54 4.33
N VAL A 46 9.31 -16.47 4.06
CA VAL A 46 7.87 -16.16 4.12
C VAL A 46 7.46 -16.25 5.58
N GLN A 47 7.87 -15.25 6.38
CA GLN A 47 7.28 -14.96 7.70
C GLN A 47 6.69 -13.56 7.62
N GLN A 48 5.57 -13.42 6.92
CA GLN A 48 4.72 -12.26 7.11
C GLN A 48 3.28 -12.64 6.81
N ASP A 49 2.37 -12.09 7.61
CA ASP A 49 0.90 -12.22 7.54
C ASP A 49 0.23 -13.43 8.22
N GLN A 50 0.63 -13.76 9.46
CA GLN A 50 -0.24 -14.59 10.32
C GLN A 50 -0.48 -14.02 11.72
N HIS A 51 -0.45 -12.70 11.89
CA HIS A 51 -0.75 -12.10 13.18
C HIS A 51 -1.83 -11.02 13.04
N HIS A 52 -3.00 -11.34 13.60
CA HIS A 52 -4.12 -10.47 13.99
C HIS A 52 -5.36 -10.48 13.07
N GLN A 53 -6.00 -11.64 12.94
CA GLN A 53 -7.43 -11.75 12.62
C GLN A 53 -8.29 -11.67 13.91
N SER A 54 -7.93 -10.79 14.86
CA SER A 54 -8.82 -10.51 16.00
C SER A 54 -9.87 -9.50 15.52
N LEU A 55 -10.98 -10.00 14.98
CA LEU A 55 -12.12 -9.15 14.60
C LEU A 55 -12.68 -8.44 15.85
N PRO A 56 -13.03 -7.14 15.77
CA PRO A 56 -13.64 -6.41 16.88
C PRO A 56 -14.88 -7.10 17.48
N SER A 57 -15.58 -7.90 16.67
CA SER A 57 -16.74 -8.68 17.09
C SER A 57 -16.44 -9.75 18.15
N HIS A 58 -15.18 -10.15 18.35
CA HIS A 58 -14.83 -11.16 19.35
C HIS A 58 -14.85 -10.62 20.77
N PHE A 59 -14.85 -9.30 20.97
CA PHE A 59 -14.65 -8.74 22.30
C PHE A 59 -15.92 -8.64 23.16
N HIS A 60 -17.13 -8.91 22.65
CA HIS A 60 -18.39 -9.01 23.42
C HIS A 60 -18.51 -8.07 24.65
N LEU A 61 -18.03 -6.82 24.53
CA LEU A 61 -17.78 -5.93 25.67
C LEU A 61 -19.07 -5.54 26.39
N LEU A 62 -20.14 -5.35 25.61
CA LEU A 62 -21.44 -4.95 26.12
C LEU A 62 -21.96 -5.97 27.16
N HIS A 63 -21.88 -7.26 26.85
CA HIS A 63 -22.36 -8.32 27.73
C HIS A 63 -21.55 -8.41 29.03
N LEU A 64 -20.23 -8.18 28.97
CA LEU A 64 -19.37 -8.12 30.15
C LEU A 64 -19.73 -6.93 31.07
N VAL A 65 -20.01 -5.76 30.49
CA VAL A 65 -20.40 -4.56 31.23
C VAL A 65 -21.80 -4.69 31.81
N GLU A 66 -22.75 -5.27 31.07
CA GLU A 66 -24.11 -5.54 31.55
C GLU A 66 -24.10 -6.49 32.75
N ASN A 67 -23.41 -7.64 32.64
CA ASN A 67 -23.29 -8.61 33.73
C ASN A 67 -22.56 -8.03 34.96
N LEU A 68 -21.59 -7.14 34.74
CA LEU A 68 -20.91 -6.45 35.83
C LEU A 68 -21.83 -5.44 36.52
N GLY A 69 -22.66 -4.72 35.77
CA GLY A 69 -23.71 -3.85 36.30
C GLY A 69 -24.68 -4.61 37.19
N ASP A 70 -25.21 -5.74 36.70
CA ASP A 70 -26.12 -6.60 37.45
C ASP A 70 -25.48 -7.15 38.73
N ALA A 71 -24.20 -7.56 38.67
CA ALA A 71 -23.49 -8.06 39.84
C ALA A 71 -23.31 -6.98 40.93
N ILE A 72 -23.11 -5.73 40.53
CA ILE A 72 -22.98 -4.57 41.43
C ILE A 72 -24.34 -4.18 42.02
N ASP A 73 -25.37 -4.06 41.19
CA ASP A 73 -26.72 -3.64 41.61
C ASP A 73 -27.36 -4.67 42.55
N ASN A 74 -27.05 -5.95 42.37
CA ASN A 74 -27.53 -7.02 43.24
C ASN A 74 -26.71 -7.16 44.55
N GLY A 75 -25.70 -6.31 44.76
CA GLY A 75 -24.86 -6.30 45.96
C GLY A 75 -23.88 -7.47 46.06
N THR A 76 -23.72 -8.24 44.99
CA THR A 76 -22.77 -9.35 44.84
C THR A 76 -21.39 -8.83 44.41
N ARG A 77 -20.77 -8.00 45.27
CA ARG A 77 -19.34 -7.73 45.13
C ARG A 77 -18.54 -8.92 45.66
N ASP A 78 -18.51 -9.96 44.86
CA ASP A 78 -17.87 -11.25 45.12
C ASP A 78 -16.77 -11.54 44.09
N GLN A 79 -16.13 -12.70 44.21
CA GLN A 79 -15.09 -13.15 43.28
C GLN A 79 -15.53 -13.09 41.81
N HIS A 80 -16.82 -13.30 41.53
CA HIS A 80 -17.36 -13.23 40.18
C HIS A 80 -17.31 -11.81 39.60
N SER A 81 -17.60 -10.78 40.42
CA SER A 81 -17.44 -9.38 39.99
C SER A 81 -15.97 -9.02 39.69
N ASP A 82 -15.02 -9.55 40.47
CA ASP A 82 -13.58 -9.34 40.24
C ASP A 82 -13.10 -10.07 38.96
N ASP A 83 -13.61 -11.27 38.70
CA ASP A 83 -13.33 -12.02 37.47
C ASP A 83 -13.86 -11.29 36.22
N LEU A 84 -15.07 -10.72 36.30
CA LEU A 84 -15.66 -9.90 35.23
C LEU A 84 -14.83 -8.64 34.95
N ILE A 85 -14.35 -7.95 36.00
CA ILE A 85 -13.48 -6.78 35.87
C ILE A 85 -12.16 -7.17 35.19
N ASN A 86 -11.57 -8.30 35.57
CA ASN A 86 -10.34 -8.78 34.98
C ASN A 86 -10.50 -9.15 33.50
N GLU A 87 -11.59 -9.84 33.14
CA GLU A 87 -11.89 -10.18 31.74
C GLU A 87 -12.15 -8.92 30.91
N LEU A 88 -12.87 -7.95 31.45
CA LEU A 88 -13.12 -6.67 30.79
C LEU A 88 -11.81 -5.90 30.53
N ASN A 89 -10.91 -5.86 31.50
CA ASN A 89 -9.58 -5.26 31.34
C ASN A 89 -8.75 -5.96 30.26
N ASN A 90 -8.75 -7.29 30.25
CA ASN A 90 -8.06 -8.10 29.24
C ASN A 90 -8.60 -7.80 27.84
N HIS A 91 -9.92 -7.68 27.70
CA HIS A 91 -10.55 -7.31 26.44
C HIS A 91 -10.19 -5.90 25.98
N PHE A 92 -10.14 -4.91 26.90
CA PHE A 92 -9.68 -3.56 26.55
C PHE A 92 -8.22 -3.53 26.09
N GLU A 93 -7.34 -4.30 26.73
CA GLU A 93 -5.94 -4.39 26.32
C GLU A 93 -5.80 -4.97 24.91
N LYS A 94 -6.53 -6.05 24.61
CA LYS A 94 -6.57 -6.63 23.25
C LYS A 94 -7.15 -5.66 22.21
N CYS A 95 -8.20 -4.92 22.55
CA CYS A 95 -8.74 -3.85 21.69
C CYS A 95 -7.69 -2.77 21.41
N GLN A 96 -6.96 -2.33 22.44
CA GLN A 96 -5.91 -1.33 22.29
C GLN A 96 -4.77 -1.84 21.40
N GLN A 97 -4.35 -3.09 21.56
CA GLN A 97 -3.34 -3.72 20.70
C GLN A 97 -3.80 -3.78 19.24
N LEU A 98 -5.07 -4.15 19.01
CA LEU A 98 -5.67 -4.15 17.68
C LEU A 98 -5.66 -2.75 17.05
N LEU A 99 -6.07 -1.72 17.81
CA LEU A 99 -6.05 -0.33 17.33
C LEU A 99 -4.64 0.16 17.01
N ASN A 100 -3.66 -0.19 17.85
CA ASN A 100 -2.25 0.13 17.61
C ASN A 100 -1.73 -0.57 16.35
N SER A 101 -2.10 -1.84 16.14
CA SER A 101 -1.73 -2.62 14.95
C SER A 101 -2.34 -2.04 13.68
N ILE A 102 -3.63 -1.65 13.71
CA ILE A 102 -4.31 -0.96 12.61
C ILE A 102 -3.63 0.38 12.33
N GLY A 103 -3.38 1.19 13.36
CA GLY A 103 -2.71 2.49 13.22
C GLY A 103 -1.31 2.36 12.62
N ALA A 104 -0.51 1.38 13.06
CA ALA A 104 0.81 1.10 12.48
C ALA A 104 0.72 0.66 11.01
N SER A 105 -0.26 -0.18 10.65
CA SER A 105 -0.49 -0.64 9.28
C SER A 105 -0.90 0.51 8.34
N ILE A 106 -1.77 1.42 8.81
CA ILE A 106 -2.20 2.60 8.04
C ILE A 106 -1.03 3.53 7.76
N ASN A 107 -0.13 3.71 8.73
CA ASN A 107 1.05 4.57 8.57
C ASN A 107 2.14 3.98 7.66
N THR A 108 2.14 2.66 7.45
CA THR A 108 3.16 1.96 6.65
C THR A 108 2.73 1.68 5.22
N LYS A 109 1.43 1.76 4.89
CA LYS A 109 0.95 1.61 3.51
C LYS A 109 1.11 2.93 2.75
N PRO A 110 2.02 3.03 1.76
CA PRO A 110 2.45 4.30 1.13
C PRO A 110 1.40 4.93 0.19
N MET A 111 0.16 4.46 0.25
CA MET A 111 -0.92 4.85 -0.66
C MET A 111 -2.15 5.21 0.18
N THR A 112 -2.02 6.26 0.98
CA THR A 112 -3.16 6.86 1.65
C THR A 112 -4.06 7.52 0.61
N VAL A 113 -5.37 7.50 0.82
CA VAL A 113 -6.34 8.14 -0.10
C VAL A 113 -6.01 9.63 -0.28
N GLU A 114 -5.61 10.31 0.79
CA GLU A 114 -5.17 11.71 0.72
C GLU A 114 -3.90 11.86 -0.13
N GLY A 115 -2.91 10.96 0.02
CA GLY A 115 -1.70 10.99 -0.81
C GLY A 115 -1.97 10.71 -2.29
N GLN A 116 -2.93 9.85 -2.62
CA GLN A 116 -3.36 9.62 -4.00
C GLN A 116 -4.09 10.83 -4.57
N LYS A 117 -4.98 11.46 -3.79
CA LYS A 117 -5.71 12.67 -4.17
C LYS A 117 -4.74 13.82 -4.46
N GLN A 118 -3.75 14.03 -3.60
CA GLN A 118 -2.73 15.06 -3.81
C GLN A 118 -1.95 14.83 -5.13
N LYS A 119 -1.48 13.60 -5.38
CA LYS A 119 -0.77 13.27 -6.63
C LYS A 119 -1.63 13.48 -7.88
N LEU A 120 -2.93 13.19 -7.78
CA LEU A 120 -3.88 13.43 -8.86
C LEU A 120 -4.01 14.93 -9.16
N GLU A 121 -4.16 15.75 -8.12
CA GLU A 121 -4.27 17.21 -8.24
C GLU A 121 -2.99 17.82 -8.86
N GLU A 122 -1.81 17.41 -8.40
CA GLU A 122 -0.53 17.85 -8.97
C GLU A 122 -0.41 17.48 -10.47
N SER A 123 -0.83 16.25 -10.82
CA SER A 123 -0.80 15.81 -12.22
C SER A 123 -1.81 16.56 -13.10
N GLU A 124 -2.98 16.92 -12.56
CA GLU A 124 -3.99 17.69 -13.28
C GLU A 124 -3.52 19.12 -13.54
N GLN A 125 -2.88 19.76 -12.55
CA GLN A 125 -2.28 21.08 -12.71
C GLN A 125 -1.23 21.09 -13.82
N LEU A 126 -0.34 20.10 -13.85
CA LEU A 126 0.67 19.98 -14.90
C LEU A 126 0.03 19.75 -16.29
N LEU A 127 -1.03 18.95 -16.35
CA LEU A 127 -1.77 18.72 -17.60
C LEU A 127 -2.42 20.00 -18.11
N ASN A 128 -3.00 20.81 -17.21
CA ASN A 128 -3.59 22.10 -17.58
C ASN A 128 -2.53 23.08 -18.07
N GLN A 129 -1.40 23.21 -17.36
CA GLN A 129 -0.27 24.02 -17.83
C GLN A 129 0.21 23.60 -19.23
N ARG A 130 0.28 22.29 -19.50
CA ARG A 130 0.66 21.77 -20.81
C ARG A 130 -0.36 22.12 -21.88
N ARG A 131 -1.67 22.06 -21.59
CA ARG A 131 -2.74 22.45 -22.53
C ARG A 131 -2.64 23.93 -22.90
N ASP A 132 -2.37 24.79 -21.93
CA ASP A 132 -2.23 26.24 -22.14
C ASP A 132 -1.02 26.56 -23.03
N LEU A 133 0.12 25.91 -22.76
CA LEU A 133 1.31 26.05 -23.59
C LEU A 133 1.05 25.59 -25.04
N ILE A 134 0.38 24.46 -25.23
CA ILE A 134 0.00 23.96 -26.55
C ILE A 134 -0.93 24.95 -27.26
N ALA A 135 -1.90 25.53 -26.56
CA ALA A 135 -2.79 26.54 -27.12
C ALA A 135 -2.03 27.81 -27.55
N ASN A 136 -1.10 28.28 -26.71
CA ASN A 136 -0.26 29.43 -27.03
C ASN A 136 0.64 29.17 -28.24
N CYS A 137 1.34 28.02 -28.28
CA CYS A 137 2.16 27.63 -29.43
C CYS A 137 1.33 27.56 -30.72
N ARG A 138 0.12 26.99 -30.65
CA ARG A 138 -0.78 26.95 -31.80
C ARG A 138 -1.14 28.35 -32.29
N SER A 139 -1.50 29.26 -31.39
CA SER A 139 -1.79 30.66 -31.75
C SER A 139 -0.58 31.33 -32.42
N SER A 140 0.61 31.20 -31.85
CA SER A 140 1.82 31.80 -32.41
C SER A 140 2.17 31.26 -33.80
N VAL A 141 1.93 29.97 -34.05
CA VAL A 141 2.12 29.36 -35.37
C VAL A 141 1.09 29.88 -36.37
N GLU A 142 -0.19 29.96 -35.98
CA GLU A 142 -1.24 30.50 -36.85
C GLU A 142 -0.98 31.96 -37.23
N ASP A 143 -0.50 32.78 -36.29
CA ASP A 143 -0.16 34.18 -36.54
C ASP A 143 1.02 34.31 -37.51
N LEU A 144 2.07 33.47 -37.32
CA LEU A 144 3.23 33.46 -38.21
C LEU A 144 2.83 33.10 -39.65
N VAL A 145 2.00 32.06 -39.81
CA VAL A 145 1.49 31.62 -41.13
C VAL A 145 0.65 32.71 -41.80
N LYS A 146 -0.14 33.48 -41.05
CA LYS A 146 -0.92 34.61 -41.61
C LYS A 146 -0.06 35.79 -42.05
N THR A 147 1.15 35.92 -41.49
CA THR A 147 2.09 37.00 -41.82
C THR A 147 3.06 36.65 -42.96
N GLU A 148 3.03 35.41 -43.47
CA GLU A 148 3.81 35.00 -44.65
C GLU A 148 3.11 35.51 -45.94
N PRO A 149 3.81 36.23 -46.84
CA PRO A 149 3.22 36.92 -48.00
C PRO A 149 2.75 36.03 -49.15
#